data_AF-A0A1M6B4U9-F1
#
_entry.id   AF-A0A1M6B4U9-F1
#
_cell.length_a   1.000
_cell.length_b   1.000
_cell.length_c   1.000
_cell.angle_alpha   90.00
_cell.angle_beta   90.00
_cell.angle_gamma   90.00
#
_symmetry.space_group_name_H-M   'P 1'
#
loop_
_entity.id
_entity.type
_entity.pdbx_description
1 polymer ?
#
loop_
_entity_poly.entity_id
_entity_poly.type
_entity_poly.pdbx_seq_one_letter_code
_entity_poly.pdbx_strand_id
1 'polypeptide(L)'
;MIFARLFGGLGNQMFQYAAGQALATRLGTKLALDFRSIENNGTRPLTEVFDLDITPAPSLPPAKHDGILRYGLWRVFGSDPRFQREKDLGYNSGFAQWTDNSYLHGYWQSEQYFAEIADHLRQVFQPTPAPSPENAAIADHINLTTSVSLHVRRGDYLAVGAHGVCSEDYYNAAIEHIAARQIGRPTIFVFSDDPQWAHDNLPLRFEKVVVDINGPKTDFEDLRLMSLCQHNIIANSSFSWWGAWLNNNPEKIVAAPTDWFAAKGMQNPDILPNDWHRISA
;
A
#
# COMPACT_ATOMS: atom_id res chain seq x y z
N MET A 1 24.71 6.41 0.72
CA MET A 1 23.56 5.65 1.21
C MET A 1 22.30 6.53 1.26
N ILE A 2 21.15 5.97 0.89
CA ILE A 2 19.82 6.56 1.08
C ILE A 2 19.21 5.99 2.36
N PHE A 3 18.51 6.83 3.12
CA PHE A 3 17.79 6.44 4.32
C PHE A 3 16.29 6.65 4.11
N ALA A 4 15.46 5.65 4.38
CA ALA A 4 14.01 5.79 4.35
C ALA A 4 13.42 5.53 5.74
N ARG A 5 12.64 6.48 6.24
CA ARG A 5 11.91 6.32 7.50
C ARG A 5 10.67 5.49 7.29
N LEU A 6 10.54 4.40 8.04
CA LEU A 6 9.35 3.58 8.03
C LEU A 6 8.35 4.03 9.09
N PHE A 7 7.07 4.09 8.74
CA PHE A 7 5.96 4.33 9.67
C PHE A 7 4.60 3.99 9.04
N GLY A 8 3.64 3.59 9.88
CA GLY A 8 2.31 3.13 9.46
C GLY A 8 2.28 1.64 9.12
N GLY A 9 1.12 1.17 8.64
CA GLY A 9 0.91 -0.24 8.27
C GLY A 9 1.69 -0.69 7.03
N LEU A 10 1.59 -1.98 6.70
CA LEU A 10 2.39 -2.64 5.66
C LEU A 10 2.39 -1.89 4.33
N GLY A 11 1.22 -1.51 3.81
CA GLY A 11 1.13 -0.79 2.53
C GLY A 11 1.85 0.56 2.50
N ASN A 12 1.91 1.27 3.64
CA ASN A 12 2.67 2.52 3.74
C ASN A 12 4.18 2.26 3.77
N GLN A 13 4.60 1.23 4.48
CA GLN A 13 6.00 0.82 4.51
C GLN A 13 6.50 0.38 3.13
N MET A 14 5.65 -0.28 2.33
CA MET A 14 5.98 -0.65 0.96
C MET A 14 6.23 0.56 0.06
N PHE A 15 5.41 1.62 0.15
CA PHE A 15 5.70 2.88 -0.57
C PHE A 15 6.99 3.55 -0.11
N GLN A 16 7.24 3.58 1.20
CA GLN A 16 8.45 4.15 1.79
C GLN A 16 9.72 3.41 1.33
N TYR A 17 9.66 2.08 1.30
CA TYR A 17 10.71 1.25 0.73
C TYR A 17 10.87 1.49 -0.76
N ALA A 18 9.79 1.45 -1.54
CA ALA A 18 9.82 1.58 -2.99
C ALA A 18 10.47 2.90 -3.43
N ALA A 19 10.09 4.02 -2.83
CA ALA A 19 10.70 5.32 -3.11
C ALA A 19 12.19 5.37 -2.69
N GLY A 20 12.53 4.83 -1.52
CA GLY A 20 13.92 4.74 -1.07
C GLY A 20 14.79 3.88 -1.98
N GLN A 21 14.27 2.73 -2.39
CA GLN A 21 14.96 1.76 -3.26
C GLN A 21 15.15 2.34 -4.65
N ALA A 22 14.13 2.98 -5.23
CA ALA A 22 14.23 3.63 -6.53
C ALA A 22 15.32 4.72 -6.53
N LEU A 23 15.36 5.55 -5.48
CA LEU A 23 16.40 6.56 -5.33
C LEU A 23 17.80 5.94 -5.16
N ALA A 24 17.92 4.89 -4.36
CA ALA A 24 19.18 4.19 -4.13
C ALA A 24 19.71 3.54 -5.43
N THR A 25 18.84 2.85 -6.18
CA THR A 25 19.15 2.25 -7.48
C THR A 25 19.60 3.32 -8.49
N ARG A 26 18.86 4.41 -8.63
CA ARG A 26 19.19 5.51 -9.55
C ARG A 26 20.57 6.13 -9.27
N LEU A 27 20.96 6.19 -8.00
CA LEU A 27 22.22 6.78 -7.56
C LEU A 27 23.37 5.76 -7.42
N GLY A 28 23.12 4.47 -7.69
CA GLY A 28 24.12 3.42 -7.53
C GLY A 28 24.61 3.26 -6.08
N THR A 29 23.74 3.48 -5.10
CA THR A 29 24.08 3.44 -3.67
C THR A 29 23.19 2.46 -2.92
N LYS A 30 23.40 2.30 -1.62
CA LYS A 30 22.64 1.38 -0.75
C LYS A 30 21.47 2.07 -0.05
N LEU A 31 20.41 1.32 0.24
CA LEU A 31 19.27 1.73 1.05
C LEU A 31 19.41 1.23 2.49
N ALA A 32 19.18 2.11 3.46
CA ALA A 32 18.99 1.78 4.86
C ALA A 32 17.60 2.21 5.34
N LEU A 33 16.99 1.41 6.20
CA LEU A 33 15.66 1.67 6.74
C LEU A 33 15.75 2.10 8.21
N ASP A 34 14.98 3.13 8.57
CA ASP A 34 14.84 3.60 9.94
C ASP A 34 13.55 3.05 10.56
N PHE A 35 13.69 1.99 11.37
CA PHE A 35 12.60 1.24 12.00
C PHE A 35 12.07 1.86 13.30
N ARG A 36 12.68 2.93 13.82
CA ARG A 36 12.37 3.45 15.15
C ARG A 36 10.88 3.77 15.35
N SER A 37 10.17 4.19 14.30
CA SER A 37 8.73 4.49 14.42
C SER A 37 7.86 3.24 14.38
N ILE A 38 8.31 2.19 13.71
CA ILE A 38 7.64 0.88 13.66
C ILE A 38 7.75 0.20 15.03
N GLU A 39 8.94 0.18 15.60
CA GLU A 39 9.22 -0.37 16.94
C GLU A 39 8.40 0.34 18.02
N ASN A 40 8.42 1.69 18.04
CA ASN A 40 7.69 2.48 19.03
C ASN A 40 6.16 2.28 18.95
N ASN A 41 5.62 2.01 17.77
CA ASN A 41 4.19 1.81 17.56
C ASN A 41 3.78 0.32 17.66
N GLY A 42 4.72 -0.60 17.89
CA GLY A 42 4.45 -2.04 17.89
C GLY A 42 3.90 -2.57 16.57
N THR A 43 4.19 -1.90 15.45
CA THR A 43 3.76 -2.32 14.12
C THR A 43 4.74 -3.36 13.57
N ARG A 44 4.27 -4.32 12.77
CA ARG A 44 5.15 -5.29 12.11
C ARG A 44 6.00 -4.59 11.03
N PRO A 45 7.33 -4.77 10.99
CA PRO A 45 8.16 -4.28 9.90
C PRO A 45 7.93 -5.09 8.63
N LEU A 46 7.97 -4.43 7.46
CA LEU A 46 7.81 -5.09 6.16
C LEU A 46 8.85 -6.18 5.88
N THR A 47 10.03 -6.10 6.50
CA THR A 47 11.13 -7.07 6.37
C THR A 47 10.83 -8.42 7.03
N GLU A 48 9.81 -8.51 7.88
CA GLU A 48 9.30 -9.81 8.34
C GLU A 48 8.42 -10.51 7.29
N VAL A 49 7.96 -9.76 6.28
CA VAL A 49 7.08 -10.26 5.21
C VAL A 49 7.85 -10.50 3.92
N PHE A 50 8.74 -9.58 3.55
CA PHE A 50 9.46 -9.57 2.27
C PHE A 50 10.96 -9.73 2.47
N ASP A 51 11.62 -10.44 1.57
CA ASP A 51 13.08 -10.53 1.50
C ASP A 51 13.62 -9.32 0.72
N LEU A 52 14.12 -8.32 1.44
CA LEU A 52 14.51 -7.02 0.88
C LEU A 52 16.02 -6.81 1.03
N ASP A 53 16.70 -6.42 -0.06
CA ASP A 53 18.11 -5.99 0.00
C ASP A 53 18.21 -4.63 0.70
N ILE A 54 18.55 -4.66 1.99
CA ILE A 54 18.79 -3.48 2.81
C ILE A 54 20.14 -3.54 3.49
N THR A 55 20.78 -2.39 3.64
CA THR A 55 22.04 -2.26 4.37
C THR A 55 21.76 -1.65 5.74
N PRO A 56 22.32 -2.21 6.83
CA PRO A 56 22.24 -1.56 8.15
C PRO A 56 22.78 -0.13 8.09
N ALA A 57 22.06 0.80 8.71
CA ALA A 57 22.52 2.18 8.80
C ALA A 57 23.77 2.26 9.71
N PRO A 58 24.89 2.84 9.27
CA PRO A 58 26.07 3.02 10.14
C PRO A 58 25.79 4.01 11.28
N SER A 59 24.95 5.02 11.00
CA SER A 59 24.36 5.90 12.01
C SER A 59 23.03 6.43 11.47
N LEU A 60 22.02 6.48 12.33
CA LEU A 60 20.75 7.13 12.03
C LEU A 60 20.80 8.60 12.47
N PRO A 61 20.06 9.50 11.81
CA PRO A 61 19.92 10.87 12.30
C PRO A 61 19.32 10.89 13.72
N PRO A 62 19.60 11.95 14.52
CA PRO A 62 19.13 12.03 15.90
C PRO A 62 17.61 11.83 15.98
N ALA A 63 17.15 11.10 17.00
CA ALA A 63 15.75 11.04 17.40
C ALA A 63 15.43 12.09 18.47
N LYS A 64 14.13 12.31 18.73
CA LYS A 64 13.68 13.22 19.80
C LYS A 64 14.23 12.84 21.17
N HIS A 65 14.38 11.54 21.46
CA HIS A 65 14.90 11.05 22.74
C HIS A 65 16.43 11.22 22.89
N ASP A 66 17.17 11.38 21.79
CA ASP A 66 18.61 11.65 21.80
C ASP A 66 18.95 13.11 22.15
N GLY A 67 17.93 13.95 22.31
CA GLY A 67 18.04 15.37 22.62
C GLY A 67 17.21 16.23 21.66
N ILE A 68 16.18 16.88 22.20
CA ILE A 68 15.23 17.72 21.45
C ILE A 68 15.94 18.81 20.63
N LEU A 69 16.99 19.43 21.17
CA LEU A 69 17.77 20.46 20.50
C LEU A 69 18.53 19.91 19.28
N ARG A 70 19.21 18.76 19.44
CA ARG A 70 19.96 18.12 18.35
C ARG A 70 19.03 17.63 17.25
N TYR A 71 17.89 17.05 17.62
CA TYR A 71 16.82 16.69 16.69
C TYR A 71 16.29 17.91 15.93
N GLY A 72 15.98 19.00 16.65
CA GLY A 72 15.48 20.24 16.06
C GLY A 72 16.47 20.86 15.08
N LEU A 73 17.75 20.98 15.46
CA LEU A 73 18.80 21.50 14.59
C LEU A 73 18.97 20.68 13.32
N TRP A 74 19.02 19.34 13.43
CA TRP A 74 19.12 18.50 12.23
C TRP A 74 17.87 18.61 11.34
N ARG A 75 16.68 18.75 11.92
CA ARG A 75 15.44 18.93 11.14
C ARG A 75 15.37 20.27 10.39
N VAL A 76 16.07 21.29 10.88
CA VAL A 76 16.12 22.63 10.27
C VAL A 76 17.24 22.74 9.24
N PHE A 77 18.45 22.30 9.60
CA PHE A 77 19.64 22.45 8.74
C PHE A 77 19.86 21.26 7.80
N GLY A 78 19.38 20.07 8.18
CA GLY A 78 19.20 18.90 7.32
C GLY A 78 20.41 18.58 6.45
N SER A 79 21.62 18.63 6.99
CA SER A 79 22.84 18.54 6.18
C SER A 79 23.45 17.14 6.13
N ASP A 80 23.29 16.33 7.18
CA ASP A 80 23.88 14.99 7.27
C ASP A 80 23.08 14.03 8.16
N PRO A 81 22.29 13.09 7.59
CA PRO A 81 21.87 13.03 6.19
C PRO A 81 20.95 14.19 5.80
N ARG A 82 20.86 14.45 4.49
CA ARG A 82 20.01 15.49 3.87
C ARG A 82 18.54 15.21 4.08
N PHE A 83 17.87 16.06 4.85
CA PHE A 83 16.48 15.82 5.23
C PHE A 83 15.51 16.16 4.08
N GLN A 84 14.88 15.14 3.49
CA GLN A 84 13.85 15.27 2.46
C GLN A 84 12.49 14.93 3.03
N ARG A 85 11.62 15.93 3.13
CA ARG A 85 10.27 15.79 3.66
C ARG A 85 9.25 15.88 2.54
N GLU A 86 8.29 14.96 2.55
CA GLU A 86 7.07 15.09 1.77
C GLU A 86 6.29 16.33 2.25
N LYS A 87 6.11 17.28 1.34
CA LYS A 87 5.41 18.56 1.60
C LYS A 87 3.96 18.46 1.16
N ASP A 88 3.78 17.96 -0.06
CA ASP A 88 2.51 17.70 -0.71
C ASP A 88 2.36 16.18 -0.89
N LEU A 89 1.13 15.69 -0.98
CA LEU A 89 0.86 14.24 -1.06
C LEU A 89 1.11 13.68 -2.47
N GLY A 90 1.20 14.54 -3.50
CA GLY A 90 1.49 14.16 -4.88
C GLY A 90 2.96 13.80 -5.12
N TYR A 91 3.28 13.54 -6.39
CA TYR A 91 4.66 13.32 -6.81
C TYR A 91 5.49 14.61 -6.68
N ASN A 92 6.63 14.51 -6.01
CA ASN A 92 7.57 15.60 -5.85
C ASN A 92 8.56 15.59 -7.02
N SER A 93 8.43 16.54 -7.94
CA SER A 93 9.33 16.70 -9.08
C SER A 93 10.80 16.93 -8.71
N GLY A 94 11.08 17.39 -7.49
CA GLY A 94 12.43 17.50 -6.95
C GLY A 94 13.09 16.15 -6.63
N PHE A 95 12.32 15.05 -6.55
CA PHE A 95 12.83 13.70 -6.23
C PHE A 95 13.97 13.26 -7.15
N ALA A 96 13.87 13.57 -8.45
CA ALA A 96 14.90 13.26 -9.44
C ALA A 96 16.24 13.99 -9.18
N GLN A 97 16.19 15.14 -8.49
CA GLN A 97 17.37 15.95 -8.17
C GLN A 97 17.99 15.59 -6.82
N TRP A 98 17.33 14.75 -6.03
CA TRP A 98 17.89 14.31 -4.76
C TRP A 98 19.12 13.43 -4.99
N THR A 99 20.09 13.63 -4.11
CA THR A 99 21.44 13.07 -4.21
C THR A 99 21.67 12.06 -3.09
N ASP A 100 22.84 11.42 -3.11
CA ASP A 100 23.23 10.48 -2.06
C ASP A 100 23.14 11.12 -0.65
N ASN A 101 23.16 10.33 0.40
CA ASN A 101 23.04 10.79 1.78
C ASN A 101 21.73 11.54 2.04
N SER A 102 20.63 11.17 1.39
CA SER A 102 19.30 11.73 1.63
C SER A 102 18.50 10.86 2.62
N TYR A 103 17.78 11.51 3.53
CA TYR A 103 16.85 10.90 4.48
C TYR A 103 15.42 11.24 4.10
N LEU A 104 14.65 10.24 3.70
CA LEU A 104 13.28 10.38 3.22
C LEU A 104 12.29 10.26 4.37
N HIS A 105 11.47 11.30 4.55
CA HIS A 105 10.38 11.34 5.51
C HIS A 105 9.06 11.75 4.84
N GLY A 106 8.24 10.76 4.51
CA GLY A 106 6.96 10.89 3.81
C GLY A 106 6.30 9.53 3.62
N TYR A 107 5.09 9.51 3.09
CA TYR A 107 4.44 8.28 2.67
C TYR A 107 4.80 7.89 1.23
N TRP A 108 5.08 8.87 0.35
CA TRP A 108 5.53 8.66 -1.03
C TRP A 108 4.53 7.83 -1.87
N GLN A 109 3.23 8.09 -1.69
CA GLN A 109 2.15 7.32 -2.29
C GLN A 109 1.90 7.68 -3.75
N SER A 110 2.87 7.38 -4.62
CA SER A 110 2.72 7.50 -6.06
C SER A 110 3.66 6.52 -6.76
N GLU A 111 3.15 5.84 -7.80
CA GLU A 111 3.96 4.96 -8.65
C GLU A 111 5.12 5.71 -9.32
N GLN A 112 4.98 7.02 -9.57
CA GLN A 112 5.99 7.83 -10.23
C GLN A 112 7.34 7.85 -9.47
N TYR A 113 7.33 7.59 -8.15
CA TYR A 113 8.57 7.49 -7.38
C TYR A 113 9.41 6.26 -7.71
N PHE A 114 8.81 5.20 -8.24
CA PHE A 114 9.46 3.89 -8.40
C PHE A 114 9.14 3.17 -9.71
N ALA A 115 8.48 3.85 -10.66
CA ALA A 115 8.12 3.29 -11.96
C ALA A 115 9.33 2.64 -12.68
N GLU A 116 10.52 3.25 -12.59
CA GLU A 116 11.75 2.74 -13.21
C GLU A 116 12.23 1.38 -12.65
N ILE A 117 11.79 1.00 -11.45
CA ILE A 117 12.14 -0.27 -10.79
C ILE A 117 10.91 -1.16 -10.54
N ALA A 118 9.79 -0.91 -11.24
CA ALA A 118 8.54 -1.62 -11.02
C ALA A 118 8.70 -3.15 -11.10
N ASP A 119 9.39 -3.66 -12.12
CA ASP A 119 9.62 -5.10 -12.29
C ASP A 119 10.41 -5.71 -11.13
N HIS A 120 11.42 -4.99 -10.63
CA HIS A 120 12.18 -5.40 -9.47
C HIS A 120 11.30 -5.42 -8.21
N LEU A 121 10.46 -4.40 -8.02
CA LEU A 121 9.53 -4.34 -6.87
C LEU A 121 8.50 -5.47 -6.90
N ARG A 122 8.00 -5.87 -8.07
CA ARG A 122 7.10 -7.02 -8.23
C ARG A 122 7.75 -8.34 -7.82
N GLN A 123 9.07 -8.46 -7.98
CA GLN A 123 9.83 -9.64 -7.59
C GLN A 123 10.10 -9.69 -6.09
N VAL A 124 10.46 -8.56 -5.47
CA VAL A 124 10.81 -8.53 -4.04
C VAL A 124 9.60 -8.44 -3.12
N PHE A 125 8.47 -7.88 -3.59
CA PHE A 125 7.20 -7.88 -2.85
C PHE A 125 6.42 -9.18 -3.00
N GLN A 126 7.12 -10.31 -2.91
CA GLN A 126 6.54 -11.63 -2.77
C GLN A 126 6.70 -12.06 -1.31
N PRO A 127 5.60 -12.29 -0.55
CA PRO A 127 5.75 -12.63 0.85
C PRO A 127 6.50 -13.96 0.99
N THR A 128 7.53 -13.98 1.83
CA THR A 128 8.43 -15.12 2.03
C THR A 128 7.79 -16.30 2.78
N PRO A 129 6.85 -16.11 3.73
CA PRO A 129 6.19 -17.24 4.37
C PRO A 129 5.32 -17.99 3.36
N ALA A 130 5.42 -19.32 3.32
CA ALA A 130 4.52 -20.11 2.48
C ALA A 130 3.04 -19.92 2.91
N PRO A 131 2.08 -19.91 1.97
CA PRO A 131 0.67 -19.82 2.33
C PRO A 131 0.26 -21.02 3.18
N SER A 132 -0.64 -20.80 4.14
CA SER A 132 -1.28 -21.89 4.86
C SER A 132 -2.14 -22.75 3.90
N PRO A 133 -2.49 -23.99 4.24
CA PRO A 133 -3.38 -24.81 3.42
C PRO A 133 -4.73 -24.12 3.12
N GLU A 134 -5.26 -23.35 4.06
CA GLU A 134 -6.49 -22.58 3.91
C GLU A 134 -6.32 -21.44 2.90
N ASN A 135 -5.22 -20.68 2.98
CA ASN A 135 -4.91 -19.64 2.00
C ASN A 135 -4.64 -20.23 0.60
N ALA A 136 -3.98 -21.38 0.52
CA ALA A 136 -3.77 -22.10 -0.74
C ALA A 136 -5.10 -22.53 -1.38
N ALA A 137 -6.05 -23.04 -0.58
CA ALA A 137 -7.38 -23.40 -1.08
C ALA A 137 -8.17 -22.18 -1.61
N ILE A 138 -8.05 -21.01 -0.97
CA ILE A 138 -8.65 -19.77 -1.48
C ILE A 138 -7.96 -19.34 -2.78
N ALA A 139 -6.63 -19.43 -2.86
CA ALA A 139 -5.89 -19.14 -4.09
C ALA A 139 -6.33 -20.05 -5.26
N ASP A 140 -6.55 -21.34 -5.01
CA ASP A 140 -7.08 -22.27 -6.01
C ASP A 140 -8.49 -21.85 -6.46
N HIS A 141 -9.36 -21.44 -5.53
CA HIS A 141 -10.70 -20.93 -5.87
C HIS A 141 -10.64 -19.63 -6.71
N ILE A 142 -9.74 -18.72 -6.38
CA ILE A 142 -9.47 -17.49 -7.13
C ILE A 142 -9.05 -17.80 -8.57
N ASN A 143 -8.23 -18.83 -8.78
CA ASN A 143 -7.73 -19.24 -10.09
C ASN A 143 -8.78 -19.96 -10.96
N LEU A 144 -9.80 -20.56 -10.33
CA LEU A 144 -10.86 -21.31 -11.03
C LEU A 144 -12.06 -20.44 -11.44
N THR A 145 -12.08 -19.16 -11.08
CA THR A 145 -13.22 -18.25 -11.26
C THR A 145 -12.81 -16.96 -11.95
N THR A 146 -13.79 -16.21 -12.47
CA THR A 146 -13.60 -14.80 -12.80
C THR A 146 -13.54 -14.00 -11.50
N SER A 147 -12.36 -13.93 -10.90
CA SER A 147 -12.16 -13.45 -9.53
C SER A 147 -11.97 -11.93 -9.46
N VAL A 148 -12.73 -11.29 -8.58
CA VAL A 148 -12.59 -9.86 -8.29
C VAL A 148 -12.32 -9.71 -6.81
N SER A 149 -11.17 -9.15 -6.43
CA SER A 149 -10.97 -8.74 -5.04
C SER A 149 -11.77 -7.48 -4.76
N LEU A 150 -12.39 -7.41 -3.59
CA LEU A 150 -13.04 -6.22 -3.07
C LEU A 150 -12.53 -5.98 -1.67
N HIS A 151 -11.77 -4.90 -1.50
CA HIS A 151 -11.27 -4.52 -0.18
C HIS A 151 -12.23 -3.54 0.48
N VAL A 152 -12.71 -3.89 1.67
CA VAL A 152 -13.55 -3.07 2.53
C VAL A 152 -12.70 -2.57 3.68
N ARG A 153 -12.71 -1.26 3.93
CA ARG A 153 -12.04 -0.68 5.09
C ARG A 153 -13.05 0.06 5.95
N ARG A 154 -13.24 -0.41 7.17
CA ARG A 154 -14.24 0.10 8.11
C ARG A 154 -13.68 0.55 9.45
N GLY A 155 -12.52 0.02 9.88
CA GLY A 155 -11.96 0.11 11.23
C GLY A 155 -11.91 1.51 11.84
N ASP A 156 -10.73 2.13 11.95
CA ASP A 156 -10.53 3.45 12.59
C ASP A 156 -11.39 4.61 12.01
N TYR A 157 -12.16 4.34 10.96
CA TYR A 157 -12.97 5.30 10.20
C TYR A 157 -14.31 5.65 10.86
N LEU A 158 -14.85 4.79 11.73
CA LEU A 158 -16.00 5.17 12.57
C LEU A 158 -15.61 6.22 13.64
N ALA A 159 -14.31 6.35 13.95
CA ALA A 159 -13.81 7.28 14.96
C ALA A 159 -13.14 8.55 14.40
N VAL A 160 -12.66 8.55 13.14
CA VAL A 160 -11.90 9.68 12.59
C VAL A 160 -12.28 9.97 11.14
N GLY A 161 -13.02 11.07 10.93
CA GLY A 161 -13.41 11.58 9.60
C GLY A 161 -12.28 12.12 8.72
N ALA A 162 -11.08 11.52 8.79
CA ALA A 162 -9.90 11.92 8.03
C ALA A 162 -9.75 11.17 6.69
N HIS A 163 -10.30 9.96 6.60
CA HIS A 163 -10.21 9.13 5.40
C HIS A 163 -11.62 8.83 4.87
N GLY A 164 -11.81 8.97 3.55
CA GLY A 164 -13.11 8.70 2.92
C GLY A 164 -13.44 7.23 3.10
N VAL A 165 -14.55 6.91 3.75
CA VAL A 165 -15.08 5.54 3.72
C VAL A 165 -15.78 5.38 2.39
N CYS A 166 -15.41 4.37 1.61
CA CYS A 166 -16.16 4.00 0.42
C CYS A 166 -17.60 3.60 0.80
N SER A 167 -18.59 4.22 0.15
CA SER A 167 -20.00 3.90 0.34
C SER A 167 -20.37 2.56 -0.30
N GLU A 168 -21.52 2.03 0.08
CA GLU A 168 -22.12 0.87 -0.61
C GLU A 168 -22.37 1.16 -2.10
N ASP A 169 -22.81 2.39 -2.43
CA ASP A 169 -23.01 2.85 -3.81
C ASP A 169 -21.72 2.77 -4.63
N TYR A 170 -20.57 3.15 -4.06
CA TYR A 170 -19.28 2.99 -4.70
C TYR A 170 -18.98 1.53 -5.02
N TYR A 171 -19.17 0.62 -4.05
CA TYR A 171 -18.86 -0.80 -4.27
C TYR A 171 -19.78 -1.39 -5.34
N ASN A 172 -21.08 -1.05 -5.32
CA ASN A 172 -22.02 -1.49 -6.34
C ASN A 172 -21.64 -0.96 -7.73
N ALA A 173 -21.32 0.33 -7.85
CA ALA A 173 -20.88 0.93 -9.11
C ALA A 173 -19.57 0.31 -9.63
N ALA A 174 -18.60 0.04 -8.76
CA ALA A 174 -17.33 -0.59 -9.11
C ALA A 174 -17.50 -2.03 -9.59
N ILE A 175 -18.36 -2.81 -8.91
CA ILE A 175 -18.69 -4.19 -9.32
C ILE A 175 -19.37 -4.19 -10.69
N GLU A 176 -20.38 -3.35 -10.92
CA GLU A 176 -21.07 -3.27 -12.21
C GLU A 176 -20.13 -2.80 -13.32
N HIS A 177 -19.21 -1.87 -13.03
CA HIS A 177 -18.19 -1.43 -14.00
C HIS A 177 -17.28 -2.57 -14.46
N ILE A 178 -16.84 -3.44 -13.53
CA ILE A 178 -16.03 -4.62 -13.89
C ILE A 178 -16.92 -5.64 -14.60
N ALA A 179 -18.07 -6.00 -14.03
CA ALA A 179 -18.94 -7.05 -14.56
C ALA A 179 -19.43 -6.76 -15.99
N ALA A 180 -19.69 -5.49 -16.33
CA ALA A 180 -20.09 -5.09 -17.68
C ALA A 180 -19.01 -5.35 -18.77
N ARG A 181 -17.77 -5.62 -18.37
CA ARG A 181 -16.62 -5.86 -19.26
C ARG A 181 -16.15 -7.31 -19.27
N GLN A 182 -16.78 -8.17 -18.47
CA GLN A 182 -16.40 -9.58 -18.34
C GLN A 182 -17.41 -10.51 -18.99
N ILE A 183 -16.92 -11.67 -19.44
CA ILE A 183 -17.77 -12.77 -19.87
C ILE A 183 -18.09 -13.62 -18.63
N GLY A 184 -19.37 -13.79 -18.33
CA GLY A 184 -19.84 -14.59 -17.19
C GLY A 184 -20.12 -13.75 -15.94
N ARG A 185 -20.30 -14.43 -14.81
CA ARG A 185 -20.59 -13.79 -13.52
C ARG A 185 -19.33 -13.85 -12.65
N PRO A 186 -18.76 -12.72 -12.22
CA PRO A 186 -17.60 -12.73 -11.34
C PRO A 186 -17.94 -13.28 -9.95
N THR A 187 -16.93 -13.88 -9.31
CA THR A 187 -16.94 -14.20 -7.88
C THR A 187 -16.18 -13.10 -7.15
N ILE A 188 -16.82 -12.49 -6.16
CA ILE A 188 -16.26 -11.36 -5.40
C ILE A 188 -15.63 -11.90 -4.13
N PHE A 189 -14.30 -11.80 -4.05
CA PHE A 189 -13.51 -12.14 -2.86
C PHE A 189 -13.36 -10.89 -2.00
N VAL A 190 -14.03 -10.87 -0.86
CA VAL A 190 -14.11 -9.70 0.03
C VAL A 190 -13.05 -9.80 1.13
N PHE A 191 -12.18 -8.80 1.20
CA PHE A 191 -11.15 -8.64 2.22
C PHE A 191 -11.50 -7.44 3.09
N SER A 192 -11.49 -7.59 4.40
CA SER A 192 -11.97 -6.53 5.31
C SER A 192 -11.18 -6.50 6.60
N ASP A 193 -11.01 -5.31 7.18
CA ASP A 193 -10.57 -5.16 8.57
C ASP A 193 -11.68 -5.50 9.59
N ASP A 194 -12.91 -5.69 9.10
CA ASP A 194 -14.06 -6.23 9.83
C ASP A 194 -14.80 -7.26 8.93
N PRO A 195 -14.33 -8.52 8.88
CA PRO A 195 -14.93 -9.56 8.03
C PRO A 195 -16.35 -9.92 8.44
N GLN A 196 -16.64 -9.96 9.76
CA GLN A 196 -17.97 -10.26 10.27
C GLN A 196 -19.00 -9.23 9.78
N TRP A 197 -18.66 -7.95 9.80
CA TRP A 197 -19.52 -6.93 9.22
C TRP A 197 -19.76 -7.17 7.73
N ALA A 198 -18.73 -7.54 6.96
CA ALA A 198 -18.86 -7.80 5.53
C ALA A 198 -19.74 -9.02 5.22
N HIS A 199 -19.77 -10.03 6.11
CA HIS A 199 -20.76 -11.10 6.02
C HIS A 199 -22.18 -10.56 6.17
N ASP A 200 -22.42 -9.82 7.26
CA ASP A 200 -23.76 -9.49 7.73
C ASP A 200 -24.41 -8.31 7.00
N ASN A 201 -23.61 -7.38 6.46
CA ASN A 201 -24.09 -6.05 6.06
C ASN A 201 -23.64 -5.61 4.65
N LEU A 202 -22.85 -6.41 3.94
CA LEU A 202 -22.47 -6.10 2.55
C LEU A 202 -23.23 -7.01 1.59
N PRO A 203 -24.47 -6.67 1.21
CA PRO A 203 -25.18 -7.41 0.17
C PRO A 203 -24.52 -7.14 -1.18
N LEU A 204 -24.17 -8.20 -1.90
CA LEU A 204 -23.63 -8.11 -3.25
C LEU A 204 -24.54 -8.89 -4.21
N ARG A 205 -24.67 -8.37 -5.44
CA ARG A 205 -25.47 -9.01 -6.50
C ARG A 205 -24.84 -10.30 -7.06
N PHE A 206 -23.55 -10.49 -6.80
CA PHE A 206 -22.73 -11.58 -7.31
C PHE A 206 -22.36 -12.55 -6.19
N GLU A 207 -21.79 -13.70 -6.56
CA GLU A 207 -21.26 -14.63 -5.57
C GLU A 207 -20.23 -13.92 -4.70
N LYS A 208 -20.38 -14.03 -3.38
CA LYS A 208 -19.56 -13.36 -2.39
C LYS A 208 -18.84 -14.40 -1.55
N VAL A 209 -17.51 -14.33 -1.52
CA VAL A 209 -16.64 -15.10 -0.63
C VAL A 209 -15.94 -14.10 0.27
N VAL A 210 -16.31 -14.04 1.55
CA VAL A 210 -15.57 -13.22 2.51
C VAL A 210 -14.37 -14.03 2.99
N VAL A 211 -13.19 -13.41 2.95
CA VAL A 211 -11.95 -14.00 3.44
C VAL A 211 -11.75 -13.55 4.89
N ASP A 212 -11.98 -14.45 5.83
CA ASP A 212 -11.99 -14.19 7.28
C ASP A 212 -10.97 -15.07 8.05
N ILE A 213 -10.06 -15.72 7.33
CA ILE A 213 -9.06 -16.64 7.90
C ILE A 213 -7.77 -15.94 8.35
N ASN A 214 -7.56 -14.68 7.94
CA ASN A 214 -6.33 -13.94 8.20
C ASN A 214 -6.54 -12.86 9.26
N GLY A 215 -5.57 -12.71 10.16
CA GLY A 215 -5.59 -11.71 11.23
C GLY A 215 -4.41 -10.72 11.11
N PRO A 216 -4.24 -9.79 12.07
CA PRO A 216 -3.19 -8.75 11.98
C PRO A 216 -1.76 -9.27 11.81
N LYS A 217 -1.49 -10.53 12.20
CA LYS A 217 -0.18 -11.16 12.03
C LYS A 217 0.04 -11.76 10.64
N THR A 218 -1.04 -12.08 9.93
CA THR A 218 -1.04 -12.75 8.63
C THR A 218 -1.79 -11.96 7.56
N ASP A 219 -2.09 -10.68 7.78
CA ASP A 219 -2.69 -9.75 6.82
C ASP A 219 -1.95 -9.74 5.47
N PHE A 220 -0.64 -9.99 5.42
CA PHE A 220 0.10 -10.14 4.16
C PHE A 220 -0.43 -11.27 3.26
N GLU A 221 -1.16 -12.25 3.79
CA GLU A 221 -1.88 -13.25 3.01
C GLU A 221 -3.07 -12.65 2.25
N ASP A 222 -3.81 -11.71 2.84
CA ASP A 222 -4.85 -10.97 2.13
C ASP A 222 -4.25 -10.17 0.98
N LEU A 223 -3.09 -9.54 1.21
CA LEU A 223 -2.35 -8.86 0.15
C LEU A 223 -1.99 -9.82 -1.00
N ARG A 224 -1.49 -11.02 -0.66
CA ARG A 224 -1.18 -12.09 -1.63
C ARG A 224 -2.43 -12.48 -2.41
N LEU A 225 -3.52 -12.84 -1.72
CA LEU A 225 -4.76 -13.28 -2.37
C LEU A 225 -5.37 -12.20 -3.26
N MET A 226 -5.39 -10.94 -2.82
CA MET A 226 -5.82 -9.81 -3.66
C MET A 226 -5.01 -9.69 -4.95
N SER A 227 -3.69 -9.93 -4.89
CA SER A 227 -2.81 -9.88 -6.06
C SER A 227 -3.00 -11.05 -7.04
N LEU A 228 -3.63 -12.14 -6.59
CA LEU A 228 -3.93 -13.31 -7.43
C LEU A 228 -5.28 -13.19 -8.16
N CYS A 229 -6.18 -12.31 -7.71
CA CYS A 229 -7.46 -12.09 -8.38
C CYS A 229 -7.27 -11.58 -9.81
N GLN A 230 -8.24 -11.83 -10.70
CA GLN A 230 -8.18 -11.30 -12.06
C GLN A 230 -8.37 -9.78 -12.11
N HIS A 231 -9.21 -9.23 -11.22
CA HIS A 231 -9.51 -7.80 -11.12
C HIS A 231 -9.55 -7.33 -9.66
N ASN A 232 -9.54 -6.03 -9.45
CA ASN A 232 -9.49 -5.44 -8.10
C ASN A 232 -10.44 -4.26 -7.96
N ILE A 233 -11.14 -4.22 -6.83
CA ILE A 233 -11.88 -3.07 -6.32
C ILE A 233 -11.22 -2.67 -5.01
N ILE A 234 -10.59 -1.50 -4.99
CA ILE A 234 -9.81 -1.05 -3.83
C ILE A 234 -10.60 -0.09 -2.95
N ALA A 235 -10.20 0.04 -1.69
CA ALA A 235 -10.62 1.15 -0.83
C ALA A 235 -9.59 2.29 -0.86
N ASN A 236 -9.85 3.35 -0.09
CA ASN A 236 -8.89 4.41 0.26
C ASN A 236 -7.75 3.89 1.16
N SER A 237 -7.01 2.90 0.68
CA SER A 237 -6.05 2.13 1.46
C SER A 237 -4.83 1.81 0.63
N SER A 238 -3.64 2.18 1.13
CA SER A 238 -2.38 1.76 0.53
C SER A 238 -2.22 0.24 0.51
N PHE A 239 -2.90 -0.47 1.40
CA PHE A 239 -2.89 -1.93 1.44
C PHE A 239 -3.56 -2.55 0.20
N SER A 240 -4.81 -2.18 -0.09
CA SER A 240 -5.50 -2.64 -1.31
C SER A 240 -4.90 -2.05 -2.58
N TRP A 241 -4.30 -0.85 -2.49
CA TRP A 241 -3.52 -0.29 -3.59
C TRP A 241 -2.39 -1.22 -4.00
N TRP A 242 -1.59 -1.71 -3.03
CA TRP A 242 -0.53 -2.68 -3.34
C TRP A 242 -1.07 -4.03 -3.80
N GLY A 243 -2.19 -4.51 -3.26
CA GLY A 243 -2.84 -5.74 -3.74
C GLY A 243 -3.19 -5.65 -5.23
N ALA A 244 -3.78 -4.53 -5.66
CA ALA A 244 -4.11 -4.28 -7.06
C ALA A 244 -2.87 -3.98 -7.92
N TRP A 245 -1.90 -3.26 -7.38
CA TRP A 245 -0.67 -2.95 -8.12
C TRP A 245 0.14 -4.21 -8.39
N LEU A 246 0.28 -5.12 -7.41
CA LEU A 246 1.00 -6.40 -7.52
C LEU A 246 0.29 -7.43 -8.39
N ASN A 247 -1.00 -7.24 -8.69
CA ASN A 247 -1.71 -8.07 -9.64
C ASN A 247 -1.03 -7.97 -11.02
N ASN A 248 -0.45 -9.07 -11.47
CA ASN A 248 0.29 -9.15 -12.72
C ASN A 248 -0.58 -9.55 -13.92
N ASN A 249 -1.90 -9.70 -13.76
CA ASN A 249 -2.80 -9.92 -14.88
C ASN A 249 -2.77 -8.69 -15.82
N PRO A 250 -2.37 -8.84 -17.09
CA PRO A 250 -2.35 -7.72 -18.04
C PRO A 250 -3.75 -7.23 -18.43
N GLU A 251 -4.77 -8.07 -18.26
CA GLU A 251 -6.17 -7.75 -18.53
C GLU A 251 -6.92 -7.26 -17.28
N LYS A 252 -6.19 -6.98 -16.18
CA LYS A 252 -6.84 -6.53 -14.96
C LYS A 252 -7.57 -5.20 -15.15
N ILE A 253 -8.74 -5.11 -14.54
CA ILE A 253 -9.44 -3.85 -14.32
C ILE A 253 -9.27 -3.53 -12.84
N VAL A 254 -8.74 -2.36 -12.54
CA VAL A 254 -8.68 -1.85 -11.16
C VAL A 254 -9.68 -0.71 -11.03
N ALA A 255 -10.70 -0.91 -10.21
CA ALA A 255 -11.66 0.11 -9.83
C ALA A 255 -11.26 0.74 -8.49
N ALA A 256 -11.16 2.06 -8.47
CA ALA A 256 -10.68 2.83 -7.33
C ALA A 256 -11.62 4.01 -7.03
N PRO A 257 -11.75 4.44 -5.75
CA PRO A 257 -12.58 5.57 -5.41
C PRO A 257 -11.99 6.86 -5.97
N THR A 258 -12.85 7.72 -6.51
CA THR A 258 -12.45 9.04 -7.00
C THR A 258 -11.95 9.92 -5.86
N ASP A 259 -12.66 9.91 -4.72
CA ASP A 259 -12.33 10.69 -3.54
C ASP A 259 -11.38 9.90 -2.65
N TRP A 260 -10.10 10.30 -2.61
CA TRP A 260 -9.10 9.58 -1.81
C TRP A 260 -9.09 9.96 -0.31
N PHE A 261 -9.30 11.25 -0.01
CA PHE A 261 -9.21 11.83 1.32
C PHE A 261 -10.52 12.54 1.68
N ALA A 262 -10.99 12.40 2.93
CA ALA A 262 -12.20 13.08 3.39
C ALA A 262 -11.94 14.54 3.77
N ALA A 263 -10.72 14.85 4.22
CA ALA A 263 -10.36 16.18 4.68
C ALA A 263 -10.22 17.17 3.52
N LYS A 264 -10.96 18.29 3.59
CA LYS A 264 -10.87 19.38 2.61
C LYS A 264 -9.44 19.90 2.50
N GLY A 265 -8.91 19.95 1.27
CA GLY A 265 -7.56 20.44 0.98
C GLY A 265 -6.47 19.36 0.99
N MET A 266 -6.77 18.12 1.41
CA MET A 266 -5.87 16.99 1.20
C MET A 266 -6.17 16.34 -0.14
N GLN A 267 -5.22 16.38 -1.06
CA GLN A 267 -5.33 15.72 -2.36
C GLN A 267 -3.98 15.13 -2.74
N ASN A 268 -4.02 13.92 -3.29
CA ASN A 268 -2.91 13.33 -4.01
C ASN A 268 -3.40 13.04 -5.44
N PRO A 269 -3.06 13.89 -6.43
CA PRO A 269 -3.49 13.68 -7.81
C PRO A 269 -2.84 12.42 -8.43
N ASP A 270 -1.65 12.06 -7.93
CA ASP A 270 -0.77 11.01 -8.48
C ASP A 270 -0.89 9.67 -7.75
N ILE A 271 -1.90 9.50 -6.88
CA ILE A 271 -2.06 8.29 -6.07
C ILE A 271 -2.48 7.08 -6.89
N LEU A 272 -3.34 7.27 -7.89
CA LEU A 272 -3.82 6.20 -8.74
C LEU A 272 -3.00 6.18 -10.03
N PRO A 273 -2.44 5.02 -10.44
CA PRO A 273 -1.92 4.81 -11.78
C PRO A 273 -2.94 5.22 -12.86
N ASN A 274 -2.44 5.69 -14.01
CA ASN A 274 -3.26 6.28 -15.06
C ASN A 274 -4.23 5.29 -15.73
N ASP A 275 -3.90 4.01 -15.70
CA ASP A 275 -4.69 2.91 -16.25
C ASP A 275 -5.79 2.44 -15.29
N TRP A 276 -5.85 2.96 -14.06
CA TRP A 276 -6.89 2.59 -13.11
C TRP A 276 -8.17 3.41 -13.30
N HIS A 277 -9.31 2.75 -13.10
CA HIS A 277 -10.63 3.34 -13.30
C HIS A 277 -11.12 4.01 -12.02
N ARG A 278 -11.29 5.33 -12.09
CA ARG A 278 -11.90 6.13 -11.01
C ARG A 278 -13.42 5.97 -11.04
N ILE A 279 -13.99 5.50 -9.94
CA ILE A 279 -15.42 5.31 -9.76
C ILE A 279 -15.93 6.33 -8.73
N SER A 280 -17.02 7.00 -9.06
CA SER A 280 -17.79 7.83 -8.14
C SER A 280 -18.98 7.03 -7.62
N ALA A 281 -19.39 7.29 -6.38
CA ALA A 281 -20.68 6.85 -5.87
C ALA A 281 -21.84 7.51 -6.66
#